data_AF-A7RU16-F1
#
_entry.id   AF-A7RU16-F1
#
_cell.length_a   1.000
_cell.length_b   1.000
_cell.length_c   1.000
_cell.angle_alpha   90.00
_cell.angle_beta   90.00
_cell.angle_gamma   90.00
#
_symmetry.space_group_name_H-M   'P 1'
#
loop_
_entity.id
_entity.type
_entity.pdbx_description
1 polymer ?
#
loop_
_entity_poly.entity_id
_entity_poly.type
_entity_poly.pdbx_seq_one_letter_code
_entity_poly.pdbx_strand_id
1 'polypeptide(L)'
;MAVASATISDNEQTNNAPDDDDDWIDTKAMALKLTEELRRYHIPQAVFAKKVLNRSQGTLSDLLRKPKPWNEMRLGKAIFKRMKEWLELPEVKRIPQLRMEDSRAKRSNSESDVEAAPSKKIRRQFTETQKRTLFAIFKETKKPTKDMQKAVAEELGLDLNSVANFFMNARRRHTDA
;
A
#
# COMPACT_ATOMS: atom_id res chain seq x y z
N MET A 1 60.02 -36.44 26.58
CA MET A 1 59.21 -36.72 25.39
C MET A 1 58.62 -35.42 24.89
N ALA A 2 58.97 -35.03 23.67
CA ALA A 2 58.41 -33.89 22.96
C ALA A 2 57.09 -34.30 22.27
N VAL A 3 56.11 -33.39 22.20
CA VAL A 3 55.11 -33.20 21.11
C VAL A 3 54.45 -31.83 21.34
N ALA A 4 54.73 -30.86 20.46
CA ALA A 4 53.88 -30.39 19.34
C ALA A 4 52.79 -29.41 19.80
N SER A 5 52.95 -28.09 19.62
CA SER A 5 52.76 -27.29 18.39
C SER A 5 51.36 -26.70 18.29
N ALA A 6 51.36 -25.40 17.98
CA ALA A 6 50.24 -24.49 17.80
C ALA A 6 49.15 -24.98 16.83
N THR A 7 47.91 -24.55 17.06
CA THR A 7 47.23 -23.55 16.21
C THR A 7 45.95 -23.06 16.89
N ILE A 8 45.96 -21.81 17.35
CA ILE A 8 44.74 -21.03 17.58
C ILE A 8 44.37 -20.52 16.18
N SER A 9 43.34 -21.10 15.58
CA SER A 9 42.75 -20.56 14.35
C SER A 9 41.71 -19.52 14.74
N ASP A 10 42.13 -18.26 14.64
CA ASP A 10 41.26 -17.11 14.42
C ASP A 10 40.30 -17.41 13.25
N ASN A 11 39.01 -17.42 13.54
CA ASN A 11 37.97 -17.45 12.53
C ASN A 11 37.35 -16.06 12.41
N GLU A 12 38.10 -15.13 11.84
CA GLU A 12 37.51 -13.98 11.16
C GLU A 12 37.04 -14.44 9.78
N GLN A 13 35.72 -14.43 9.53
CA GLN A 13 35.23 -13.85 8.29
C GLN A 13 33.75 -13.48 8.44
N THR A 14 33.55 -12.17 8.50
CA THR A 14 32.32 -11.45 8.30
C THR A 14 31.75 -11.71 6.90
N ASN A 15 30.97 -12.77 6.74
CA ASN A 15 30.14 -12.93 5.53
C ASN A 15 28.78 -12.27 5.76
N ASN A 16 28.77 -10.93 5.79
CA ASN A 16 27.56 -10.18 5.55
C ASN A 16 27.34 -10.15 4.03
N ALA A 17 26.73 -11.21 3.50
CA ALA A 17 26.29 -11.24 2.11
C ALA A 17 25.19 -10.18 1.92
N PRO A 18 25.28 -9.29 0.92
CA PRO A 18 24.15 -8.46 0.53
C PRO A 18 23.16 -9.36 -0.25
N ASP A 19 22.21 -9.93 0.47
CA ASP A 19 21.16 -10.82 -0.03
C ASP A 19 19.98 -9.99 -0.61
N ASP A 20 20.21 -9.14 -1.63
CA ASP A 20 19.18 -8.19 -2.10
C ASP A 20 19.03 -8.10 -3.63
N ASP A 21 19.11 -9.24 -4.33
CA ASP A 21 18.71 -9.36 -5.74
C ASP A 21 17.68 -10.47 -6.04
N ASP A 22 17.23 -11.27 -5.06
CA ASP A 22 16.21 -12.33 -5.26
C ASP A 22 14.75 -11.85 -5.11
N ASP A 23 14.57 -10.59 -4.70
CA ASP A 23 13.27 -10.02 -4.35
C ASP A 23 12.70 -9.07 -5.41
N TRP A 24 13.24 -9.07 -6.63
CA TRP A 24 12.67 -8.26 -7.70
C TRP A 24 11.32 -8.82 -8.15
N ILE A 25 10.25 -8.02 -8.02
CA ILE A 25 8.90 -8.37 -8.48
C ILE A 25 8.45 -7.37 -9.53
N ASP A 26 8.12 -7.86 -10.73
CA ASP A 26 7.36 -7.07 -11.70
C ASP A 26 5.95 -6.81 -11.17
N THR A 27 5.74 -5.62 -10.61
CA THR A 27 4.47 -5.21 -10.00
C THR A 27 3.33 -5.11 -11.00
N LYS A 28 3.61 -4.83 -12.29
CA LYS A 28 2.59 -4.78 -13.34
C LYS A 28 2.14 -6.19 -13.70
N ALA A 29 3.08 -7.08 -14.00
CA ALA A 29 2.77 -8.47 -14.32
C ALA A 29 2.07 -9.16 -13.14
N MET A 30 2.54 -8.93 -11.91
CA MET A 30 1.91 -9.47 -10.70
C MET A 30 0.48 -8.97 -10.51
N ALA A 31 0.22 -7.68 -10.71
CA ALA A 31 -1.12 -7.10 -10.62
C ALA A 31 -2.08 -7.69 -11.67
N LEU A 32 -1.61 -7.89 -12.90
CA LEU A 32 -2.38 -8.52 -13.97
C LEU A 32 -2.70 -9.97 -13.62
N LYS A 33 -1.69 -10.76 -13.26
CA LYS A 33 -1.84 -12.17 -12.87
C LYS A 33 -2.82 -12.34 -11.71
N LEU A 34 -2.71 -11.51 -10.67
CA LEU A 34 -3.64 -11.55 -9.55
C LEU A 34 -5.06 -11.17 -9.99
N THR A 35 -5.22 -10.17 -10.86
CA THR A 35 -6.54 -9.75 -11.37
C THR A 35 -7.23 -10.87 -12.14
N GLU A 36 -6.49 -11.58 -13.00
CA GLU A 36 -7.00 -12.72 -13.75
C GLU A 36 -7.38 -13.88 -12.83
N GLU A 37 -6.55 -14.17 -11.83
CA GLU A 37 -6.80 -15.25 -10.89
C GLU A 37 -8.05 -15.01 -10.04
N LEU A 38 -8.20 -13.79 -9.50
CA LEU A 38 -9.40 -13.41 -8.75
C LEU A 38 -10.65 -13.53 -9.62
N ARG A 39 -10.56 -13.16 -10.90
CA ARG A 39 -11.68 -13.31 -11.85
C ARG A 39 -11.99 -14.78 -12.12
N ARG A 40 -10.98 -15.62 -12.36
CA ARG A 40 -11.14 -17.05 -12.68
C ARG A 40 -11.92 -17.79 -11.60
N TYR A 41 -11.63 -17.54 -10.33
CA TYR A 41 -12.32 -18.18 -9.20
C TYR A 41 -13.47 -17.36 -8.63
N HIS A 42 -13.88 -16.28 -9.30
CA HIS A 42 -14.97 -15.41 -8.86
C HIS A 42 -14.76 -14.88 -7.44
N ILE A 43 -13.51 -14.57 -7.08
CA ILE A 43 -13.12 -14.07 -5.77
C ILE A 43 -13.31 -12.54 -5.76
N PRO A 44 -14.19 -12.00 -4.91
CA PRO A 44 -14.31 -10.56 -4.78
C PRO A 44 -13.02 -9.95 -4.20
N GLN A 45 -12.55 -8.85 -4.77
CA GLN A 45 -11.36 -8.14 -4.29
C GLN A 45 -11.43 -7.80 -2.79
N ALA A 46 -12.62 -7.49 -2.27
CA ALA A 46 -12.80 -7.21 -0.84
C ALA A 46 -12.45 -8.40 0.06
N VAL A 47 -12.81 -9.62 -0.36
CA VAL A 47 -12.52 -10.85 0.38
C VAL A 47 -11.02 -11.10 0.37
N PHE A 48 -10.39 -11.02 -0.80
CA PHE A 48 -8.94 -11.19 -0.93
C PHE A 48 -8.16 -10.15 -0.12
N ALA A 49 -8.51 -8.86 -0.27
CA ALA A 49 -7.86 -7.76 0.44
C ALA A 49 -7.91 -7.96 1.96
N LYS A 50 -9.06 -8.38 2.48
CA LYS A 50 -9.26 -8.62 3.92
C LYS A 50 -8.51 -9.85 4.40
N LYS A 51 -8.70 -11.00 3.74
CA LYS A 51 -8.23 -12.30 4.24
C LYS A 51 -6.74 -12.57 3.99
N VAL A 52 -6.18 -12.07 2.90
CA VAL A 52 -4.78 -12.35 2.51
C VAL A 52 -3.86 -11.17 2.82
N LEU A 53 -4.31 -9.95 2.51
CA LEU A 53 -3.45 -8.77 2.62
C LEU A 53 -3.64 -8.01 3.94
N ASN A 54 -4.75 -8.26 4.65
CA ASN A 54 -5.22 -7.46 5.78
C ASN A 54 -5.26 -5.96 5.44
N ARG A 55 -5.92 -5.63 4.31
CA ARG A 55 -6.06 -4.28 3.76
C ARG A 55 -7.51 -4.01 3.33
N SER A 56 -7.79 -2.74 3.09
CA SER A 56 -9.08 -2.34 2.52
C SER A 56 -9.17 -2.74 1.04
N GLN A 57 -10.39 -2.98 0.55
CA GLN A 57 -10.63 -3.22 -0.87
C GLN A 57 -10.12 -2.06 -1.74
N GLY A 58 -10.31 -0.80 -1.29
CA GLY A 58 -9.82 0.37 -2.02
C GLY A 58 -8.30 0.37 -2.20
N THR A 59 -7.56 -0.03 -1.16
CA THR A 59 -6.09 -0.17 -1.25
C THR A 59 -5.69 -1.19 -2.30
N LEU A 60 -6.34 -2.36 -2.32
CA LEU A 60 -6.07 -3.38 -3.33
C LEU A 60 -6.46 -2.90 -4.73
N SER A 61 -7.61 -2.25 -4.88
CA SER A 61 -8.07 -1.71 -6.16
C SER A 61 -7.09 -0.69 -6.74
N ASP A 62 -6.57 0.22 -5.91
CA ASP A 62 -5.59 1.22 -6.35
C ASP A 62 -4.28 0.54 -6.78
N LEU A 63 -3.81 -0.46 -6.03
CA LEU A 63 -2.61 -1.22 -6.35
C LEU A 63 -2.73 -1.98 -7.68
N LEU A 64 -3.87 -2.62 -7.93
CA LEU A 64 -4.10 -3.39 -9.16
C LEU A 64 -4.31 -2.50 -10.39
N ARG A 65 -4.89 -1.30 -10.21
CA ARG A 65 -5.22 -0.41 -11.34
C ARG A 65 -4.00 0.37 -11.86
N LYS A 66 -3.14 0.84 -10.97
CA LYS A 66 -1.92 1.59 -11.30
C LYS A 66 -0.78 1.14 -10.39
N PRO A 67 -0.25 -0.07 -10.58
CA PRO A 67 0.85 -0.57 -9.77
C PRO A 67 2.09 0.32 -9.98
N LYS A 68 2.65 0.83 -8.88
CA LYS A 68 3.92 1.55 -8.92
C LYS A 68 5.07 0.59 -9.23
N PRO A 69 6.10 1.03 -9.97
CA PRO A 69 7.26 0.19 -10.23
C PRO A 69 7.95 -0.20 -8.90
N TRP A 70 8.54 -1.41 -8.88
CA TRP A 70 9.13 -2.01 -7.67
C TRP A 70 10.14 -1.09 -6.97
N ASN A 71 10.99 -0.42 -7.76
CA ASN A 71 12.09 0.41 -7.27
C ASN A 71 11.63 1.69 -6.56
N GLU A 72 10.44 2.20 -6.89
CA GLU A 72 9.87 3.41 -6.28
C GLU A 72 9.01 3.10 -5.05
N MET A 73 8.84 1.82 -4.72
CA MET A 73 7.93 1.38 -3.69
C MET A 73 8.65 1.19 -2.35
N ARG A 74 8.37 2.07 -1.38
CA ARG A 74 8.96 1.98 -0.02
C ARG A 74 8.16 1.05 0.90
N LEU A 75 6.89 1.38 1.17
CA LEU A 75 6.05 0.64 2.14
C LEU A 75 5.14 -0.43 1.51
N GLY A 76 5.14 -0.55 0.17
CA GLY A 76 4.22 -1.42 -0.57
C GLY A 76 4.78 -2.79 -0.99
N LYS A 77 6.10 -2.99 -0.90
CA LYS A 77 6.79 -4.23 -1.33
C LYS A 77 6.23 -5.47 -0.64
N ALA A 78 6.05 -5.40 0.68
CA ALA A 78 5.49 -6.50 1.47
C ALA A 78 4.08 -6.94 1.01
N ILE A 79 3.29 -6.03 0.43
CA ILE A 79 1.96 -6.39 -0.08
C ILE A 79 2.09 -7.27 -1.32
N PHE A 80 2.96 -6.90 -2.26
CA PHE A 80 3.22 -7.68 -3.47
C PHE A 80 3.90 -9.01 -3.16
N LYS A 81 4.79 -9.08 -2.15
CA LYS A 81 5.34 -10.36 -1.67
C LYS A 81 4.23 -11.30 -1.19
N ARG A 82 3.30 -10.82 -0.36
CA ARG A 82 2.13 -11.62 0.06
C ARG A 82 1.21 -12.03 -1.09
N MET A 83 1.05 -11.17 -2.10
CA MET A 83 0.31 -11.55 -3.32
C MET A 83 1.00 -12.69 -4.06
N LYS A 84 2.33 -12.61 -4.22
CA LYS A 84 3.17 -13.64 -4.85
C LYS A 84 3.07 -14.96 -4.08
N GLU A 85 3.32 -14.93 -2.77
CA GLU A 85 3.20 -16.09 -1.89
C GLU A 85 1.83 -16.77 -2.01
N TRP A 86 0.74 -15.99 -2.02
CA TRP A 86 -0.60 -16.56 -2.18
C TRP A 86 -0.85 -17.18 -3.57
N LEU A 87 -0.29 -16.58 -4.63
CA LEU A 87 -0.39 -17.12 -5.99
C LEU A 87 0.42 -18.40 -6.17
N GLU A 88 1.51 -18.56 -5.43
CA GLU A 88 2.36 -19.76 -5.44
C GLU A 88 1.76 -20.93 -4.64
N LEU A 89 0.82 -20.65 -3.74
CA LEU A 89 0.12 -21.71 -3.01
C LEU A 89 -0.70 -22.61 -3.97
N PRO A 90 -0.68 -23.94 -3.76
CA PRO A 90 -1.57 -24.85 -4.48
C PRO A 90 -3.04 -24.44 -4.31
N GLU A 91 -3.85 -24.64 -5.35
CA GLU A 91 -5.26 -24.23 -5.38
C GLU A 91 -6.06 -24.77 -4.19
N VAL A 92 -5.83 -26.03 -3.85
CA VAL A 92 -6.43 -26.73 -2.71
C VAL A 92 -6.16 -26.04 -1.36
N LYS A 93 -5.06 -25.30 -1.22
CA LYS A 93 -4.71 -24.56 0.01
C LYS A 93 -5.23 -23.13 -0.02
N ARG A 94 -5.14 -22.44 -1.16
CA ARG A 94 -5.42 -20.99 -1.23
C ARG A 94 -6.92 -20.66 -1.29
N ILE A 95 -7.74 -21.47 -1.95
CA ILE A 95 -9.18 -21.19 -2.13
C ILE A 95 -9.97 -21.35 -0.82
N PRO A 96 -9.75 -22.40 0.00
CA PRO A 96 -10.48 -22.54 1.27
C PRO A 96 -10.21 -21.41 2.27
N GLN A 97 -9.00 -20.83 2.28
CA GLN A 97 -8.64 -19.70 3.14
C GLN A 97 -9.53 -18.47 2.90
N LEU A 98 -10.10 -18.33 1.70
CA LEU A 98 -10.99 -17.23 1.32
C LEU A 98 -12.46 -17.52 1.62
N ARG A 99 -12.83 -18.79 1.81
CA ARG A 99 -14.22 -19.24 2.00
C ARG A 99 -14.65 -19.29 3.45
N MET A 100 -13.71 -19.30 4.40
CA MET A 100 -14.07 -19.32 5.82
C MET A 100 -14.83 -18.05 6.22
N GLU A 101 -16.12 -18.25 6.49
CA GLU A 101 -17.07 -17.25 6.97
C GLU A 101 -16.49 -16.49 8.16
N ASP A 102 -16.85 -15.21 8.26
CA ASP A 102 -16.42 -14.29 9.33
C ASP A 102 -17.05 -14.64 10.69
N SER A 103 -17.01 -15.90 11.14
CA SER A 103 -17.37 -16.29 12.51
C SER A 103 -16.35 -15.83 13.55
N ARG A 104 -15.24 -15.20 13.13
CA ARG A 104 -14.18 -14.67 14.01
C ARG A 104 -13.99 -13.16 13.90
N ALA A 105 -15.07 -12.39 13.87
CA ALA A 105 -15.00 -10.92 13.99
C ALA A 105 -14.70 -10.42 15.43
N LYS A 106 -14.00 -11.19 16.29
CA LYS A 106 -13.83 -10.79 17.70
C LYS A 106 -12.60 -11.28 18.48
N ARG A 107 -11.52 -11.76 17.85
CA ARG A 107 -10.30 -12.14 18.61
C ARG A 107 -9.00 -11.77 17.91
N SER A 108 -8.67 -10.48 17.99
CA SER A 108 -7.30 -9.98 18.19
C SER A 108 -7.41 -8.54 18.68
N ASN A 109 -8.03 -8.35 19.85
CA ASN A 109 -7.88 -7.14 20.64
C ASN A 109 -6.87 -7.49 21.72
N SER A 110 -5.62 -7.08 21.54
CA SER A 110 -4.65 -7.00 22.62
C SER A 110 -5.24 -6.11 23.70
N GLU A 111 -5.28 -6.61 24.93
CA GLU A 111 -5.75 -5.92 26.12
C GLU A 111 -4.97 -4.62 26.34
N SER A 112 -5.65 -3.48 26.14
CA SER A 112 -5.55 -2.30 26.99
C SER A 112 -6.70 -1.34 26.70
N ASP A 113 -7.45 -1.08 27.76
CA ASP A 113 -8.37 0.03 28.01
C ASP A 113 -9.51 0.40 27.03
N VAL A 114 -10.67 0.51 27.67
CA VAL A 114 -11.93 1.11 27.24
C VAL A 114 -11.73 2.53 26.69
N GLU A 115 -12.08 2.76 25.43
CA GLU A 115 -12.56 4.06 24.94
C GLU A 115 -13.26 3.87 23.57
N ALA A 116 -14.33 4.63 23.37
CA ALA A 116 -15.36 4.42 22.38
C ALA A 116 -14.87 4.21 20.94
N ALA A 117 -15.53 3.31 20.21
CA ALA A 117 -15.37 3.17 18.77
C ALA A 117 -15.49 4.55 18.10
N PRO A 118 -14.46 5.03 17.36
CA PRO A 118 -14.52 6.34 16.76
C PRO A 118 -15.62 6.32 15.71
N SER A 119 -16.67 7.12 15.92
CA SER A 119 -17.68 7.44 14.92
C SER A 119 -16.95 7.70 13.60
N LYS A 120 -17.23 6.91 12.56
CA LYS A 120 -16.56 7.03 11.26
C LYS A 120 -16.67 8.49 10.79
N LYS A 121 -15.60 9.27 10.94
CA LYS A 121 -15.58 10.69 10.59
C LYS A 121 -16.10 10.81 9.15
N ILE A 122 -17.21 11.52 8.96
CA ILE A 122 -17.78 11.77 7.65
C ILE A 122 -16.69 12.43 6.80
N ARG A 123 -16.29 11.77 5.72
CA ARG A 123 -15.29 12.34 4.81
C ARG A 123 -15.91 13.55 4.13
N ARG A 124 -15.30 14.72 4.33
CA ARG A 124 -15.66 15.93 3.58
C ARG A 124 -15.35 15.69 2.10
N GLN A 125 -16.31 16.00 1.24
CA GLN A 125 -16.14 15.99 -0.21
C GLN A 125 -16.18 17.43 -0.71
N PHE A 126 -15.26 17.79 -1.60
CA PHE A 126 -15.32 19.07 -2.30
C PHE A 126 -16.60 19.17 -3.13
N THR A 127 -17.20 20.34 -3.16
CA THR A 127 -18.29 20.65 -4.10
C THR A 127 -17.77 20.65 -5.54
N GLU A 128 -18.67 20.56 -6.52
CA GLU A 128 -18.27 20.54 -7.92
C GLU A 128 -17.59 21.86 -8.34
N THR A 129 -18.11 22.99 -7.84
CA THR A 129 -17.49 24.31 -8.03
C THR A 129 -16.07 24.37 -7.46
N GLN A 130 -15.88 23.90 -6.21
CA GLN A 130 -14.56 23.85 -5.58
C GLN A 130 -13.58 22.98 -6.37
N LYS A 131 -14.01 21.80 -6.84
CA LYS A 131 -13.17 20.92 -7.66
C LYS A 131 -12.76 21.59 -8.97
N ARG A 132 -13.70 22.24 -9.67
CA ARG A 132 -13.43 22.91 -10.95
C ARG A 132 -12.35 23.97 -10.80
N THR A 133 -12.46 24.83 -9.79
CA THR A 133 -11.45 25.88 -9.51
C THR A 133 -10.11 25.27 -9.13
N LEU A 134 -10.09 24.31 -8.21
CA LEU A 134 -8.85 23.62 -7.79
C LEU A 134 -8.14 22.95 -8.97
N PHE A 135 -8.87 22.34 -9.90
CA PHE A 135 -8.29 21.74 -11.11
C PHE A 135 -7.83 22.79 -12.13
N ALA A 136 -8.53 23.91 -12.29
CA ALA A 136 -8.08 25.01 -13.16
C ALA A 136 -6.71 25.53 -12.71
N ILE A 137 -6.58 25.80 -11.41
CA ILE A 137 -5.32 26.23 -10.80
C ILE A 137 -4.24 25.15 -10.93
N PHE A 138 -4.58 23.87 -10.75
CA PHE A 138 -3.62 22.77 -10.95
C PHE A 138 -3.15 22.62 -12.40
N LYS A 139 -3.93 23.07 -13.38
CA LYS A 139 -3.48 23.11 -14.78
C LYS A 139 -2.46 24.22 -15.02
N GLU A 140 -2.66 25.38 -14.42
CA GLU A 140 -1.75 26.53 -14.52
C GLU A 140 -0.47 26.33 -13.69
N THR A 141 -0.58 25.77 -12.48
CA THR A 141 0.56 25.52 -11.60
C THR A 141 0.43 24.24 -10.80
N LYS A 142 1.36 23.32 -11.05
CA LYS A 142 1.42 22.00 -10.38
C LYS A 142 1.86 22.11 -8.92
N LYS A 143 2.60 23.16 -8.58
CA LYS A 143 3.20 23.40 -7.26
C LYS A 143 2.85 24.81 -6.79
N PRO A 144 1.56 25.09 -6.49
CA PRO A 144 1.15 26.38 -5.96
C PRO A 144 1.91 26.68 -4.66
N THR A 145 2.38 27.92 -4.49
CA THR A 145 3.08 28.37 -3.28
C THR A 145 2.13 28.36 -2.08
N LYS A 146 2.67 28.44 -0.86
CA LYS A 146 1.86 28.44 0.36
C LYS A 146 0.87 29.61 0.40
N ASP A 147 1.30 30.78 -0.07
CA ASP A 147 0.46 31.98 -0.12
C ASP A 147 -0.66 31.82 -1.15
N MET A 148 -0.36 31.23 -2.31
CA MET A 148 -1.38 30.97 -3.31
C MET A 148 -2.39 29.92 -2.82
N GLN A 149 -1.94 28.87 -2.13
CA GLN A 149 -2.85 27.89 -1.51
C GLN A 149 -3.72 28.54 -0.42
N LYS A 150 -3.18 29.52 0.32
CA LYS A 150 -3.95 30.27 1.32
C LYS A 150 -5.04 31.12 0.68
N ALA A 151 -4.72 31.82 -0.41
CA ALA A 151 -5.71 32.60 -1.16
C ALA A 151 -6.84 31.71 -1.71
N VAL A 152 -6.49 30.56 -2.30
CA VAL A 152 -7.48 29.59 -2.81
C VAL A 152 -8.33 28.98 -1.70
N ALA A 153 -7.74 28.74 -0.53
CA ALA A 153 -8.46 28.24 0.63
C ALA A 153 -9.53 29.24 1.09
N GLU A 154 -9.18 30.53 1.16
CA GLU A 154 -10.10 31.60 1.52
C GLU A 154 -11.22 31.78 0.48
N GLU A 155 -10.89 31.83 -0.80
CA GLU A 155 -11.85 31.97 -1.91
C GLU A 155 -12.87 30.82 -1.95
N LEU A 156 -12.40 29.59 -1.70
CA LEU A 156 -13.24 28.40 -1.78
C LEU A 156 -13.91 28.02 -0.44
N GLY A 157 -13.63 28.76 0.65
CA GLY A 157 -14.10 28.43 1.99
C GLY A 157 -13.60 27.08 2.49
N LEU A 158 -12.34 26.74 2.18
CA LEU A 158 -11.70 25.48 2.52
C LEU A 158 -10.55 25.69 3.51
N ASP A 159 -10.21 24.64 4.28
CA ASP A 159 -8.99 24.66 5.09
C ASP A 159 -7.74 24.60 4.21
N LEU A 160 -6.69 25.35 4.57
CA LEU A 160 -5.39 25.32 3.90
C LEU A 160 -4.84 23.89 3.76
N ASN A 161 -5.03 23.05 4.78
CA ASN A 161 -4.62 21.64 4.73
C ASN A 161 -5.40 20.85 3.69
N SER A 162 -6.70 21.11 3.51
CA SER A 162 -7.53 20.47 2.49
C SER A 162 -7.05 20.82 1.08
N VAL A 163 -6.72 22.09 0.84
CA VAL A 163 -6.16 22.58 -0.43
C VAL A 163 -4.77 21.98 -0.68
N ALA A 164 -3.88 22.00 0.32
CA ALA A 164 -2.55 21.41 0.23
C ALA A 164 -2.61 19.90 -0.10
N ASN A 165 -3.50 19.17 0.57
CA ASN A 165 -3.74 17.75 0.33
C ASN A 165 -4.32 17.50 -1.05
N PHE A 166 -5.23 18.36 -1.54
CA PHE A 166 -5.71 18.28 -2.92
C PHE A 166 -4.55 18.33 -3.90
N PHE A 167 -3.70 19.36 -3.85
CA PHE A 167 -2.59 19.50 -4.80
C PHE A 167 -1.55 18.38 -4.65
N MET A 168 -1.29 17.94 -3.42
CA MET A 168 -0.44 16.79 -3.16
C MET A 168 -0.98 15.51 -3.82
N ASN A 169 -2.28 15.25 -3.69
CA ASN A 169 -2.94 14.08 -4.29
C ASN A 169 -3.12 14.20 -5.80
N ALA A 170 -3.42 15.40 -6.31
CA ALA A 170 -3.52 15.68 -7.73
C ALA A 170 -2.19 15.37 -8.43
N ARG A 171 -1.05 15.83 -7.87
CA ARG A 171 0.28 15.47 -8.38
C ARG A 171 0.53 13.97 -8.37
N ARG A 172 0.15 13.25 -7.31
CA ARG A 172 0.34 11.79 -7.23
C ARG A 172 -0.49 11.01 -8.25
N ARG A 173 -1.60 11.58 -8.75
CA ARG A 173 -2.56 10.90 -9.63
C ARG A 173 -2.47 11.34 -11.10
N HIS A 174 -1.92 12.54 -11.35
CA HIS A 174 -1.84 13.20 -12.65
C HIS A 174 -0.41 13.62 -13.01
N THR A 175 0.59 12.77 -12.73
CA THR A 175 1.85 12.77 -13.48
C THR A 175 1.60 11.97 -14.77
N ASP A 176 2.07 12.51 -15.89
CA ASP A 176 1.85 12.09 -17.30
C ASP A 176 0.59 12.66 -17.97
N ALA A 177 0.74 13.92 -18.42
CA ALA A 177 0.43 14.32 -19.79
C ALA A 177 1.74 14.77 -20.43
#